data_AF-A0A418GM96-F1
#
_entry.id   AF-A0A418GM96-F1
#
_cell.length_a   1.000
_cell.length_b   1.000
_cell.length_c   1.000
_cell.angle_alpha   90.00
_cell.angle_beta   90.00
_cell.angle_gamma   90.00
#
_symmetry.space_group_name_H-M   'P 1'
#
loop_
_entity.id
_entity.type
_entity.pdbx_description
1 polymer ?
#
loop_
_entity_poly.entity_id
_entity_poly.type
_entity_poly.pdbx_seq_one_letter_code
_entity_poly.pdbx_strand_id
1 'polypeptide(L)'
;KYDAVISGMDITPERSKQVSFTTPYYENSAVVIAKKDTYKTFADLKGKRIGMENGTTHQKYIQDQHPEVKTVSYDSYQNAFIDLKNGRIDGVFGDTAVVNEWLKTNPQLGV
;
A
#
# COMPACT_ATOMS: atom_id res chain seq x y z
N LYS A 1 -15.98 -6.17 -19.90
CA LYS A 1 -17.12 -5.35 -19.40
C LYS A 1 -16.75 -3.87 -19.27
N TYR A 2 -15.47 -3.50 -19.40
CA TYR A 2 -14.98 -2.12 -19.41
C TYR A 2 -14.00 -1.95 -20.58
N ASP A 3 -13.79 -0.71 -21.02
CA ASP A 3 -12.90 -0.38 -22.15
C ASP A 3 -11.48 0.01 -21.69
N ALA A 4 -11.34 0.65 -20.52
CA ALA A 4 -10.06 1.06 -19.95
C ALA A 4 -10.09 1.10 -18.42
N VAL A 5 -8.90 1.04 -17.80
CA VAL A 5 -8.70 1.18 -16.35
C VAL A 5 -7.65 2.26 -16.10
N ILE A 6 -7.98 3.23 -15.25
CA ILE A 6 -7.06 4.31 -14.83
C ILE A 6 -7.04 4.32 -13.30
N SER A 7 -6.16 3.52 -12.71
CA SER A 7 -6.16 3.24 -11.27
C SER A 7 -4.76 3.10 -10.68
N GLY A 8 -3.76 3.76 -11.28
CA GLY A 8 -2.37 3.64 -10.81
C GLY A 8 -1.80 2.22 -10.95
N MET A 9 -2.27 1.47 -11.95
CA MET A 9 -1.86 0.08 -12.12
C MET A 9 -0.42 0.00 -12.63
N ASP A 10 0.46 -0.61 -11.85
CA ASP A 10 1.84 -0.89 -12.28
C ASP A 10 1.87 -1.80 -13.52
N ILE A 11 2.78 -1.45 -14.42
CA ILE A 11 3.13 -2.26 -15.58
C ILE A 11 4.09 -3.36 -15.12
N THR A 12 3.64 -4.61 -15.16
CA THR A 12 4.49 -5.78 -14.83
C THR A 12 4.43 -6.82 -15.95
N PRO A 13 5.46 -7.68 -16.11
CA PRO A 13 5.43 -8.75 -17.11
C PRO A 13 4.21 -9.67 -16.97
N GLU A 14 3.76 -9.95 -15.75
CA GLU A 14 2.59 -10.78 -15.48
C GLU A 14 1.30 -10.11 -15.95
N ARG A 15 1.12 -8.81 -15.66
CA ARG A 15 -0.06 -8.05 -16.09
C ARG A 15 -0.08 -7.83 -17.61
N SER A 16 1.09 -7.58 -18.21
CA SER A 16 1.23 -7.38 -19.67
C SER A 16 0.89 -8.62 -20.49
N LYS A 17 0.85 -9.82 -19.88
CA LYS A 17 0.34 -11.04 -20.52
C LYS A 17 -1.19 -11.08 -20.62
N GLN A 18 -1.89 -10.27 -19.82
CA GLN A 18 -3.35 -10.31 -19.67
C GLN A 18 -4.03 -9.07 -20.25
N VAL A 19 -3.37 -7.90 -20.21
CA VAL A 19 -3.90 -6.63 -20.69
C VAL A 19 -2.82 -5.83 -21.44
N SER A 20 -3.26 -4.92 -22.31
CA SER A 20 -2.37 -3.93 -22.95
C SER A 20 -2.25 -2.67 -22.07
N PHE A 21 -1.04 -2.10 -22.03
CA PHE A 21 -0.76 -0.84 -21.33
C PHE A 21 -0.48 0.28 -22.33
N THR A 22 -0.82 1.50 -21.93
CA THR A 22 -0.39 2.73 -22.62
C THR A 22 1.07 3.04 -22.29
N THR A 23 1.60 4.13 -22.86
CA THR A 23 2.78 4.78 -22.29
C THR A 23 2.53 5.11 -20.81
N PRO A 24 3.51 4.90 -19.91
CA PRO A 24 3.37 5.25 -18.49
C PRO A 24 3.02 6.73 -18.34
N TYR A 25 2.08 7.04 -17.45
CA TYR A 25 1.66 8.41 -17.17
C TYR A 25 2.16 8.94 -15.80
N TYR A 26 2.69 8.05 -14.95
CA TYR A 26 3.18 8.38 -13.62
C TYR A 26 4.20 7.33 -13.15
N GLU A 27 5.31 7.77 -12.57
CA GLU A 27 6.23 6.90 -11.83
C GLU A 27 5.82 6.91 -10.36
N ASN A 28 5.40 5.76 -9.84
CA ASN A 28 4.98 5.64 -8.46
C ASN A 28 6.13 5.21 -7.54
N SER A 29 5.96 5.57 -6.27
CA SER A 29 6.76 5.07 -5.15
C SER A 29 5.81 4.68 -4.03
N ALA A 30 6.29 3.86 -3.11
CA ALA A 30 5.49 3.33 -2.01
C ALA A 30 6.12 3.66 -0.66
N VAL A 31 5.29 3.93 0.33
CA VAL A 31 5.72 4.11 1.72
C VAL A 31 4.77 3.41 2.67
N VAL A 32 5.29 3.02 3.83
CA VAL A 32 4.47 2.60 4.96
C VAL A 32 4.14 3.84 5.77
N ILE A 33 2.89 4.00 6.18
CA ILE A 33 2.51 4.99 7.19
C ILE A 33 1.96 4.31 8.44
N ALA A 34 2.32 4.85 9.59
CA ALA A 34 1.91 4.37 10.90
C ALA A 34 1.66 5.56 11.84
N LYS A 35 1.37 5.29 13.11
CA LYS A 35 1.41 6.35 14.13
C LYS A 35 2.80 6.95 14.19
N LYS A 36 2.89 8.27 14.29
CA LYS A 36 4.17 8.99 14.40
C LYS A 36 5.03 8.41 15.53
N ASP A 37 6.33 8.48 15.31
CA ASP A 37 7.37 8.08 16.28
C ASP A 37 7.30 6.62 16.76
N THR A 38 6.53 5.77 16.07
CA THR A 38 6.35 4.35 16.45
C THR A 38 7.34 3.43 15.77
N TYR A 39 7.57 3.64 14.46
CA TYR A 39 8.50 2.85 13.64
C TYR A 39 9.42 3.82 12.91
N LYS A 40 10.71 3.49 12.81
CA LYS A 40 11.72 4.36 12.16
C LYS A 40 12.36 3.68 10.96
N THR A 41 12.36 2.36 10.96
CA THR A 41 12.95 1.53 9.92
C THR A 41 11.95 0.44 9.53
N PHE A 42 12.13 -0.08 8.32
CA PHE A 42 11.32 -1.19 7.86
C PHE A 42 11.48 -2.45 8.75
N ALA A 43 12.67 -2.64 9.35
CA ALA A 43 12.92 -3.74 10.27
C ALA A 43 12.04 -3.72 11.53
N ASP A 44 11.57 -2.53 11.95
CA ASP A 44 10.67 -2.38 13.09
C ASP A 44 9.27 -2.98 12.81
N LEU A 45 8.96 -3.25 11.54
CA LEU A 45 7.69 -3.83 11.10
C LEU A 45 7.66 -5.36 11.23
N LYS A 46 8.75 -5.98 11.67
CA LYS A 46 8.79 -7.43 11.90
C LYS A 46 7.68 -7.89 12.85
N GLY A 47 6.87 -8.82 12.38
CA GLY A 47 5.72 -9.37 13.10
C GLY A 47 4.49 -8.45 13.19
N LYS A 48 4.58 -7.22 12.66
CA LYS A 48 3.51 -6.23 12.64
C LYS A 48 2.50 -6.52 11.56
N ARG A 49 1.26 -6.09 11.78
CA ARG A 49 0.13 -6.21 10.87
C ARG A 49 0.11 -4.99 9.97
N ILE A 50 0.46 -5.13 8.70
CA ILE A 50 0.50 -4.01 7.75
C ILE A 50 -0.62 -4.18 6.73
N GLY A 51 -1.51 -3.20 6.67
CA GLY A 51 -2.64 -3.16 5.76
C GLY A 51 -2.26 -2.66 4.38
N MET A 52 -2.87 -3.20 3.34
CA MET A 52 -2.73 -2.73 1.96
C MET A 52 -3.93 -3.18 1.12
N GLU A 53 -4.11 -2.55 -0.04
CA GLU A 53 -5.13 -2.98 -0.99
C GLU A 53 -4.75 -4.33 -1.63
N ASN A 54 -5.73 -5.21 -1.74
CA ASN A 54 -5.57 -6.56 -2.26
C ASN A 54 -5.23 -6.56 -3.76
N GLY A 55 -4.31 -7.43 -4.19
CA GLY A 55 -3.92 -7.57 -5.60
C GLY A 55 -2.95 -6.50 -6.11
N THR A 56 -2.47 -5.63 -5.22
CA THR A 56 -1.43 -4.64 -5.55
C THR A 56 -0.05 -5.28 -5.65
N THR A 57 0.86 -4.63 -6.38
CA THR A 57 2.27 -5.03 -6.40
C THR A 57 2.92 -4.86 -5.02
N HIS A 58 2.45 -3.91 -4.21
CA HIS A 58 2.81 -3.73 -2.81
C HIS A 58 2.61 -5.00 -1.98
N GLN A 59 1.45 -5.63 -2.11
CA GLN A 59 1.15 -6.89 -1.42
C GLN A 59 2.13 -7.98 -1.80
N LYS A 60 2.36 -8.15 -3.10
CA LYS A 60 3.34 -9.13 -3.60
C LYS A 60 4.75 -8.82 -3.09
N TYR A 61 5.18 -7.57 -3.12
CA TYR A 61 6.49 -7.14 -2.66
C TYR A 61 6.74 -7.52 -1.19
N ILE A 62 5.80 -7.22 -0.30
CA ILE A 62 5.94 -7.55 1.13
C ILE A 62 5.95 -9.07 1.33
N GLN A 63 5.08 -9.81 0.64
CA GLN A 63 5.03 -11.27 0.75
C GLN A 63 6.32 -11.95 0.27
N ASP A 64 6.94 -11.43 -0.79
CA ASP A 64 8.15 -12.01 -1.38
C ASP A 64 9.42 -11.57 -0.64
N GLN A 65 9.55 -10.29 -0.27
CA GLN A 65 10.79 -9.70 0.26
C GLN A 65 10.80 -9.58 1.78
N HIS A 66 9.63 -9.49 2.41
CA HIS A 66 9.46 -9.24 3.84
C HIS A 66 8.44 -10.19 4.49
N PRO A 67 8.61 -11.52 4.36
CA PRO A 67 7.66 -12.51 4.89
C PRO A 67 7.52 -12.44 6.42
N GLU A 68 8.44 -11.77 7.11
CA GLU A 68 8.35 -11.47 8.53
C GLU A 68 7.26 -10.45 8.89
N VAL A 69 6.74 -9.70 7.92
CA VAL A 69 5.64 -8.74 8.08
C VAL A 69 4.30 -9.43 7.79
N LYS A 70 3.32 -9.24 8.69
CA LYS A 70 1.99 -9.82 8.52
C LYS A 70 1.14 -8.94 7.62
N THR A 71 1.02 -9.29 6.35
CA THR A 71 0.13 -8.56 5.42
C THR A 71 -1.34 -8.74 5.79
N VAL A 72 -2.10 -7.66 5.75
CA VAL A 72 -3.56 -7.64 5.92
C VAL A 72 -4.16 -7.01 4.68
N SER A 73 -4.97 -7.77 3.97
CA SER A 73 -5.50 -7.36 2.67
C SER A 73 -6.87 -6.73 2.82
N TYR A 74 -7.08 -5.61 2.13
CA TYR A 74 -8.33 -4.86 2.16
C TYR A 74 -8.84 -4.63 0.73
N ASP A 75 -10.16 -4.49 0.59
CA ASP A 75 -10.79 -4.12 -0.68
C ASP A 75 -10.53 -2.65 -1.07
N SER A 76 -10.09 -1.82 -0.11
CA SER A 76 -9.76 -0.42 -0.34
C SER A 76 -8.81 0.11 0.74
N TYR A 77 -8.00 1.12 0.40
CA TYR A 77 -7.15 1.81 1.38
C TYR A 77 -7.96 2.47 2.50
N GLN A 78 -9.17 2.95 2.22
CA GLN A 78 -10.08 3.55 3.20
C GLN A 78 -10.37 2.58 4.35
N ASN A 79 -10.63 1.31 4.03
CA ASN A 79 -10.89 0.26 5.03
C ASN A 79 -9.63 -0.05 5.85
N ALA A 80 -8.46 -0.12 5.21
CA ALA A 80 -7.18 -0.28 5.91
C ALA A 80 -6.94 0.87 6.89
N PHE A 81 -7.23 2.11 6.49
CA PHE A 81 -7.08 3.28 7.37
C PHE A 81 -8.03 3.27 8.57
N ILE A 82 -9.27 2.84 8.39
CA ILE A 82 -10.23 2.71 9.51
C ILE A 82 -9.68 1.73 10.54
N ASP A 83 -9.13 0.60 10.10
CA ASP A 83 -8.54 -0.39 10.99
C ASP A 83 -7.25 0.10 11.66
N LEU A 84 -6.44 0.90 10.97
CA LEU A 84 -5.27 1.55 11.55
C LEU A 84 -5.68 2.53 12.68
N LYS A 85 -6.70 3.34 12.44
CA LYS A 85 -7.25 4.27 13.45
C LYS A 85 -7.77 3.51 14.68
N ASN A 86 -8.42 2.38 14.45
CA ASN A 86 -8.95 1.51 15.50
C ASN A 86 -7.87 0.62 16.17
N GLY A 87 -6.60 0.71 15.74
CA GLY A 87 -5.50 -0.07 16.30
C GLY A 87 -5.55 -1.57 15.99
N ARG A 88 -6.29 -1.98 14.96
CA ARG A 88 -6.38 -3.39 14.51
C ARG A 88 -5.21 -3.81 13.63
N ILE A 89 -4.54 -2.83 13.03
CA ILE A 89 -3.31 -2.95 12.27
C ILE A 89 -2.31 -1.89 12.74
N ASP A 90 -1.03 -2.14 12.45
CA ASP A 90 0.10 -1.34 12.90
C ASP A 90 0.51 -0.25 11.91
N GLY A 91 0.20 -0.44 10.62
CA GLY A 91 0.50 0.53 9.56
C GLY A 91 -0.22 0.18 8.25
N VAL A 92 -0.13 1.08 7.28
CA VAL A 92 -0.66 0.90 5.92
C VAL A 92 0.47 1.09 4.92
N PHE A 93 0.66 0.16 4.00
CA PHE A 93 1.61 0.23 2.90
C PHE A 93 0.88 0.55 1.59
N GLY A 94 1.29 1.62 0.90
CA GLY A 94 0.69 2.00 -0.38
C GLY A 94 1.44 3.12 -1.08
N ASP A 95 0.92 3.54 -2.23
CA ASP A 95 1.53 4.58 -3.05
C ASP A 95 1.68 5.90 -2.27
N THR A 96 2.87 6.51 -2.36
CA THR A 96 3.23 7.78 -1.70
C THR A 96 2.21 8.88 -1.99
N ALA A 97 1.70 8.97 -3.23
CA ALA A 97 0.68 9.95 -3.60
C ALA A 97 -0.64 9.72 -2.84
N VAL A 98 -1.08 8.46 -2.73
CA VAL A 98 -2.33 8.09 -2.06
C VAL A 98 -2.23 8.36 -0.57
N VAL A 99 -1.19 7.85 0.09
CA VAL A 99 -1.02 7.99 1.54
C VAL A 99 -0.75 9.43 1.96
N ASN A 100 -0.08 10.25 1.14
CA ASN A 100 0.14 11.67 1.44
C ASN A 100 -1.16 12.48 1.48
N GLU A 101 -2.13 12.18 0.60
CA GLU A 101 -3.46 12.81 0.69
C GLU A 101 -4.15 12.50 2.03
N TRP A 102 -3.96 11.29 2.56
CA TRP A 102 -4.49 10.91 3.87
C TRP A 102 -3.75 11.61 5.01
N LEU A 103 -2.43 11.75 4.96
CA LEU A 103 -1.65 12.43 5.99
C LEU A 103 -2.10 13.87 6.23
N LYS A 104 -2.59 14.58 5.19
CA LYS A 104 -3.12 15.95 5.32
C LYS A 104 -4.27 16.07 6.34
N THR A 105 -5.07 15.02 6.49
CA THR A 105 -6.23 15.00 7.40
C THR A 105 -6.01 14.14 8.65
N ASN A 106 -4.81 13.56 8.81
CA ASN A 106 -4.47 12.64 9.90
C ASN A 106 -3.07 12.98 10.47
N PRO A 107 -2.92 14.11 11.18
CA PRO A 107 -1.62 14.62 11.62
C PRO A 107 -0.92 13.73 12.66
N GLN A 108 -1.62 12.76 13.25
CA GLN A 108 -1.06 11.74 14.14
C GLN A 108 -0.33 10.61 13.42
N LEU A 109 -0.50 10.50 12.10
CA LEU A 109 0.16 9.50 11.27
C LEU A 109 1.41 10.10 10.61
N GLY A 110 2.37 9.25 10.27
CA GLY A 110 3.61 9.61 9.59
C GLY A 110 4.21 8.42 8.86
N VAL A 111 5.20 8.71 8.02
CA VAL A 111 6.05 7.71 7.35
C VAL A 111 7.07 7.17 8.35
#